data_AF-A0A382L9T6-F1
#
_entry.id   AF-A0A382L9T6-F1
#
_cell.length_a   1.000
_cell.length_b   1.000
_cell.length_c   1.000
_cell.angle_alpha   90.00
_cell.angle_beta   90.00
_cell.angle_gamma   90.00
#
_symmetry.space_group_name_H-M   'P 1'
#
loop_
_entity.id
_entity.type
_entity.pdbx_description
1 polymer ?
#
loop_
_entity_poly.entity_id
_entity_poly.type
_entity_poly.pdbx_seq_one_letter_code
_entity_poly.pdbx_strand_id
1 'polypeptide(L)'
;MVSFEDGKPARDRYRKYRIQTVVGADDFRCMKEVLERRLERGLKDGDLPDLLLVDGGKGQLGIAVKVLKALGLSGLPVASLAKERRSKRTTERVFLPGRRNPLALAQDTPESLYLQRIRDEAHRFAISYHRELRRKDAMKTGLEDIPGIGKKRQQALLDRFRTLKKIRSASTEELSEVIGENLALRLQDALKKKPAKKI
;
A
#
# COMPACT_ATOMS: atom_id res chain seq x y z
N MET A 1 -4.52 -2.65 -4.69
CA MET A 1 -5.81 -2.78 -5.38
C MET A 1 -6.28 -4.23 -5.27
N VAL A 2 -7.54 -4.42 -4.93
CA VAL A 2 -8.18 -5.73 -4.81
C VAL A 2 -9.27 -5.85 -5.89
N SER A 3 -9.65 -7.08 -6.23
CA SER A 3 -10.65 -7.38 -7.23
C SER A 3 -11.66 -8.37 -6.67
N PHE A 4 -12.92 -8.23 -7.05
CA PHE A 4 -14.01 -9.11 -6.67
C PHE A 4 -14.73 -9.56 -7.93
N GLU A 5 -15.06 -10.85 -7.99
CA GLU A 5 -15.83 -11.48 -9.06
C GLU A 5 -16.93 -12.32 -8.39
N ASP A 6 -18.16 -12.25 -8.91
CA ASP A 6 -19.32 -12.97 -8.38
C ASP A 6 -19.50 -12.86 -6.85
N GLY A 7 -19.28 -11.66 -6.31
CA GLY A 7 -19.44 -11.40 -4.88
C GLY A 7 -18.27 -11.87 -4.00
N LYS A 8 -17.20 -12.43 -4.58
CA LYS A 8 -16.09 -13.05 -3.84
C LYS A 8 -14.74 -12.39 -4.20
N PRO A 9 -13.77 -12.37 -3.27
CA PRO A 9 -12.47 -11.81 -3.56
C PRO A 9 -11.68 -12.67 -4.57
N ALA A 10 -11.33 -12.10 -5.72
CA ALA A 10 -10.50 -12.71 -6.76
C ALA A 10 -9.02 -12.41 -6.48
N ARG A 11 -8.42 -13.18 -5.57
CA ARG A 11 -7.07 -12.90 -5.02
C ARG A 11 -5.94 -12.97 -6.05
N ASP A 12 -6.07 -13.84 -7.04
CA ASP A 12 -5.20 -13.98 -8.21
C ASP A 12 -5.17 -12.70 -9.07
N ARG A 13 -6.24 -11.90 -9.00
CA ARG A 13 -6.38 -10.61 -9.70
C ARG A 13 -5.90 -9.41 -8.89
N TYR A 14 -5.43 -9.61 -7.65
CA TYR A 14 -4.92 -8.51 -6.84
C TYR A 14 -3.66 -7.92 -7.44
N ARG A 15 -3.51 -6.59 -7.35
CA ARG A 15 -2.35 -5.88 -7.89
C ARG A 15 -1.81 -4.86 -6.88
N LYS A 16 -0.51 -4.94 -6.65
CA LYS A 16 0.28 -3.95 -5.89
C LYS A 16 0.87 -2.96 -6.88
N TYR A 17 0.65 -1.68 -6.64
CA TYR A 17 1.24 -0.61 -7.45
C TYR A 17 2.28 0.10 -6.60
N ARG A 18 3.52 0.13 -7.08
CA ARG A 18 4.55 1.01 -6.54
C ARG A 18 4.42 2.36 -7.22
N ILE A 19 4.19 3.41 -6.42
CA ILE A 19 4.14 4.80 -6.87
C ILE A 19 5.53 5.20 -7.36
N GLN A 20 5.60 5.82 -8.53
CA GLN A 20 6.87 6.18 -9.19
C GLN A 20 7.04 7.68 -9.35
N THR A 21 5.95 8.43 -9.56
CA THR A 21 6.01 9.82 -10.03
C THR A 21 5.70 10.86 -8.95
N VAL A 22 5.24 10.42 -7.78
CA VAL A 22 4.84 11.31 -6.69
C VAL A 22 5.93 11.38 -5.63
N VAL A 23 6.39 12.60 -5.36
CA VAL A 23 7.34 12.91 -4.28
C VAL A 23 6.55 13.44 -3.09
N GLY A 24 6.79 12.88 -1.91
CA GLY A 24 6.08 13.26 -0.68
C GLY A 24 4.74 12.54 -0.48
N ALA A 25 3.96 13.01 0.50
CA ALA A 25 2.69 12.41 0.90
C ALA A 25 1.52 13.13 0.20
N ASP A 26 1.27 12.78 -1.07
CA ASP A 26 0.11 13.25 -1.83
C ASP A 26 -0.73 12.05 -2.30
N ASP A 27 -1.70 11.67 -1.47
CA ASP A 27 -2.57 10.52 -1.71
C ASP A 27 -3.42 10.68 -2.98
N PHE A 28 -3.79 11.91 -3.32
CA PHE A 28 -4.57 12.21 -4.51
C PHE A 28 -3.79 11.92 -5.80
N ARG A 29 -2.55 12.39 -5.86
CA ARG A 29 -1.66 12.10 -7.00
C ARG A 29 -1.29 10.61 -7.05
N CYS A 30 -1.03 9.99 -5.90
CA CYS A 30 -0.74 8.56 -5.85
C CYS A 30 -1.91 7.74 -6.41
N MET A 31 -3.13 8.05 -6.00
CA MET A 31 -4.33 7.36 -6.49
C MET A 31 -4.56 7.61 -7.98
N LYS A 32 -4.36 8.85 -8.46
CA LYS A 32 -4.41 9.17 -9.89
C LYS A 32 -3.48 8.27 -10.70
N GLU A 33 -2.20 8.18 -10.30
CA GLU A 33 -1.20 7.34 -10.99
C GLU A 33 -1.64 5.87 -11.04
N VAL A 34 -2.15 5.33 -9.93
CA VAL A 34 -2.63 3.93 -9.85
C VAL A 34 -3.82 3.70 -10.79
N LEU A 35 -4.79 4.60 -10.80
CA LEU A 35 -5.98 4.49 -11.64
C LEU A 35 -5.62 4.58 -13.13
N GLU A 36 -4.80 5.54 -13.53
CA GLU A 36 -4.32 5.70 -14.91
C GLU A 36 -3.68 4.40 -15.40
N ARG A 37 -2.69 3.90 -14.66
CA ARG A 37 -1.97 2.67 -15.02
C ARG A 37 -2.87 1.43 -15.08
N ARG A 38 -3.82 1.28 -14.15
CA ARG A 38 -4.74 0.13 -14.13
C ARG A 38 -5.70 0.16 -15.32
N LEU A 39 -6.28 1.33 -15.60
CA LEU A 39 -7.34 1.48 -16.58
C LEU A 39 -6.77 1.49 -18.01
N GLU A 40 -5.62 2.11 -18.24
CA GLU A 40 -4.89 2.01 -19.53
C GLU A 40 -4.55 0.56 -19.86
N ARG A 41 -4.04 -0.20 -18.87
CA ARG A 41 -3.76 -1.62 -19.05
C ARG A 41 -5.04 -2.42 -19.29
N GLY A 42 -6.11 -2.12 -18.55
CA GLY A 42 -7.42 -2.75 -18.73
C GLY A 42 -8.01 -2.50 -20.11
N LEU A 43 -7.91 -1.28 -20.64
CA LEU A 43 -8.31 -0.94 -22.00
C LEU A 43 -7.56 -1.78 -23.04
N LYS A 44 -6.24 -1.91 -22.88
CA LYS A 44 -5.40 -2.69 -23.79
C LYS A 44 -5.71 -4.19 -23.75
N ASP A 45 -5.91 -4.72 -22.56
CA ASP A 45 -6.08 -6.16 -22.33
C ASP A 45 -7.56 -6.61 -22.42
N GLY A 46 -8.51 -5.68 -22.62
CA GLY A 46 -9.95 -5.97 -22.56
C GLY A 46 -10.44 -6.33 -21.16
N ASP A 47 -9.74 -5.88 -20.12
CA ASP A 47 -9.91 -6.27 -18.73
C ASP A 47 -10.35 -5.10 -17.84
N LEU A 48 -11.53 -4.54 -18.10
CA LEU A 48 -12.13 -3.46 -17.31
C LEU A 48 -13.13 -4.02 -16.28
N PRO A 49 -13.24 -3.41 -15.09
CA PRO A 49 -14.23 -3.81 -14.11
C PRO A 49 -15.63 -3.28 -14.47
N ASP A 50 -16.67 -3.97 -13.99
CA ASP A 50 -18.06 -3.48 -14.09
C ASP A 50 -18.35 -2.31 -13.13
N LEU A 51 -17.56 -2.19 -12.06
CA LEU A 51 -17.65 -1.11 -11.08
C LEU A 51 -16.26 -0.79 -10.50
N LEU A 52 -15.88 0.48 -10.56
CA LEU A 52 -14.72 0.99 -9.85
C LEU A 52 -15.13 1.52 -8.47
N LEU A 53 -14.62 0.90 -7.40
CA LEU A 53 -14.76 1.38 -6.03
C LEU A 53 -13.47 2.03 -5.56
N VAL A 54 -13.59 3.24 -5.03
CA VAL A 54 -12.47 4.03 -4.50
C VAL A 54 -12.64 4.22 -3.01
N ASP A 55 -11.59 3.96 -2.25
CA ASP A 55 -11.57 4.23 -0.81
C ASP A 55 -11.27 5.72 -0.57
N GLY A 56 -12.25 6.45 -0.05
CA GLY A 56 -12.17 7.88 0.17
C GLY A 56 -13.49 8.64 -0.01
N GLY A 57 -13.44 9.93 0.30
CA GLY A 57 -14.58 10.83 0.14
C GLY A 57 -14.70 11.39 -1.28
N LYS A 58 -15.46 12.49 -1.39
CA LYS A 58 -15.73 13.16 -2.67
C LYS A 58 -14.48 13.62 -3.44
N GLY A 59 -13.41 13.99 -2.73
CA GLY A 59 -12.15 14.38 -3.36
C GLY A 59 -11.55 13.24 -4.18
N GLN A 60 -11.49 12.05 -3.57
CA GLN A 60 -11.02 10.84 -4.23
C GLN A 60 -11.92 10.44 -5.40
N LEU A 61 -13.24 10.49 -5.20
CA LEU A 61 -14.20 10.24 -6.28
C LEU A 61 -13.99 11.18 -7.47
N GLY A 62 -13.78 12.47 -7.21
CA GLY A 62 -13.55 13.47 -8.26
C GLY A 62 -12.30 13.19 -9.09
N ILE A 63 -11.25 12.64 -8.49
CA ILE A 63 -10.04 12.23 -9.22
C ILE A 63 -10.34 11.02 -10.11
N ALA A 64 -11.03 10.01 -9.57
CA ALA A 64 -11.38 8.83 -10.36
C ALA A 64 -12.26 9.20 -11.58
N VAL A 65 -13.24 10.09 -11.39
CA VAL A 65 -14.06 10.62 -12.48
C VAL A 65 -13.20 11.35 -13.53
N LYS A 66 -12.23 12.17 -13.10
CA LYS A 66 -11.32 12.85 -14.04
C LYS A 66 -10.48 11.87 -14.85
N VAL A 67 -9.95 10.82 -14.21
CA VAL A 67 -9.17 9.77 -14.89
C VAL A 67 -10.03 9.01 -15.89
N LEU A 68 -11.24 8.57 -15.49
CA LEU A 68 -12.16 7.89 -16.39
C LEU A 68 -12.51 8.75 -17.60
N LYS A 69 -12.80 10.04 -17.39
CA LYS A 69 -13.07 10.97 -18.49
C LYS A 69 -11.87 11.11 -19.43
N ALA A 70 -10.65 11.25 -18.89
CA ALA A 70 -9.43 11.39 -19.69
C ALA A 70 -9.15 10.14 -20.56
N LEU A 71 -9.52 8.96 -20.08
CA LEU A 71 -9.34 7.69 -20.79
C LEU A 71 -10.55 7.31 -21.67
N GLY A 72 -11.55 8.18 -21.83
CA GLY A 72 -12.76 7.88 -22.60
C GLY A 72 -13.71 6.87 -21.94
N LEU A 73 -13.51 6.56 -20.65
CA LEU A 73 -14.26 5.57 -19.86
C LEU A 73 -15.42 6.19 -19.06
N SER A 74 -16.03 7.26 -19.57
CA SER A 74 -17.10 7.97 -18.84
C SER A 74 -18.34 7.11 -18.56
N GLY A 75 -18.53 6.02 -19.30
CA GLY A 75 -19.62 5.05 -19.09
C GLY A 75 -19.33 4.01 -18.01
N LEU A 76 -18.09 3.89 -17.53
CA LEU A 76 -17.73 2.92 -16.49
C LEU A 76 -18.25 3.39 -15.12
N PRO A 77 -19.10 2.59 -14.43
CA PRO A 77 -19.62 2.95 -13.11
C PRO A 77 -18.49 3.15 -12.08
N VAL A 78 -18.59 4.24 -11.31
CA VAL A 78 -17.64 4.54 -10.24
C VAL A 78 -18.35 5.05 -8.99
N ALA A 79 -17.90 4.61 -7.83
CA ALA A 79 -18.34 5.12 -6.55
C ALA A 79 -17.16 5.20 -5.57
N SER A 80 -17.33 5.97 -4.50
CA SER A 80 -16.36 5.99 -3.41
C SER A 80 -16.99 5.64 -2.07
N LEU A 81 -16.22 4.98 -1.22
CA LEU A 81 -16.63 4.58 0.14
C LEU A 81 -15.84 5.41 1.15
N ALA A 82 -16.53 6.06 2.07
CA ALA A 82 -15.89 6.70 3.21
C ALA A 82 -16.54 6.29 4.52
N LYS A 83 -15.71 6.11 5.54
CA LYS A 83 -16.15 5.78 6.89
C LYS A 83 -16.79 7.02 7.55
N GLU A 84 -18.05 6.92 7.98
CA GLU A 84 -18.68 7.96 8.79
C GLU A 84 -18.30 7.78 10.27
N ARG A 85 -17.63 8.78 10.83
CA ARG A 85 -17.14 8.76 12.24
C ARG A 85 -18.06 9.50 13.22
N ARG A 86 -19.27 9.90 12.81
CA ARG A 86 -20.16 10.73 13.62
C ARG A 86 -20.92 9.97 14.73
N SER A 87 -20.94 8.63 14.69
CA SER A 87 -21.62 7.80 15.68
C SER A 87 -20.66 6.79 16.31
N LYS A 88 -21.02 6.27 17.50
CA LYS A 88 -20.34 5.12 18.14
C LYS A 88 -20.26 3.90 17.21
N ARG A 89 -21.15 3.82 16.21
CA ARG A 89 -21.13 2.83 15.13
C ARG A 89 -20.64 3.50 13.84
N THR A 90 -19.74 2.83 13.12
CA THR A 90 -19.19 3.35 11.87
C THR A 90 -19.97 2.82 10.69
N THR A 91 -20.58 3.71 9.92
CA THR A 91 -21.33 3.38 8.70
C THR A 91 -20.53 3.72 7.45
N GLU A 92 -20.79 2.98 6.37
CA GLU A 92 -20.27 3.33 5.06
C GLU A 92 -21.13 4.40 4.42
N ARG A 93 -20.49 5.49 3.99
CA ARG A 93 -21.10 6.48 3.10
C ARG A 93 -20.63 6.21 1.69
N VAL A 94 -21.59 5.99 0.79
CA VAL A 94 -21.32 5.81 -0.63
C VAL A 94 -21.48 7.16 -1.32
N PHE A 95 -20.48 7.59 -2.07
CA PHE A 95 -20.54 8.78 -2.90
C PHE A 95 -20.63 8.38 -4.37
N LEU A 96 -21.58 9.01 -5.07
CA LEU A 96 -21.81 8.81 -6.50
C LEU A 96 -21.47 10.10 -7.26
N PRO A 97 -20.93 10.00 -8.48
CA PRO A 97 -20.69 11.15 -9.34
C PRO A 97 -21.98 11.96 -9.55
N GLY A 98 -21.86 13.29 -9.60
CA GLY A 98 -22.99 14.19 -9.84
C GLY A 98 -23.95 14.37 -8.65
N ARG A 99 -23.81 13.61 -7.55
CA ARG A 99 -24.70 13.72 -6.39
C ARG A 99 -24.08 14.54 -5.26
N ARG A 100 -24.82 15.53 -4.76
CA ARG A 100 -24.38 16.37 -3.62
C ARG A 100 -24.34 15.58 -2.31
N ASN A 101 -25.36 14.78 -2.03
CA ASN A 101 -25.45 14.02 -0.79
C ASN A 101 -24.96 12.58 -1.01
N PRO A 102 -24.30 11.97 -0.02
CA PRO A 102 -23.98 10.55 -0.09
C PRO A 102 -25.27 9.72 -0.23
N LEU A 103 -25.17 8.55 -0.85
CA LEU A 103 -26.16 7.51 -0.66
C LEU A 103 -25.96 6.94 0.75
N ALA A 104 -26.95 7.16 1.61
CA ALA A 104 -27.00 6.52 2.92
C ALA A 104 -27.52 5.10 2.73
N LEU A 105 -26.71 4.12 3.10
CA LEU A 105 -27.16 2.74 3.21
C LEU A 105 -27.60 2.48 4.64
N ALA A 106 -28.70 1.76 4.80
CA ALA A 106 -29.12 1.29 6.11
C ALA A 106 -28.06 0.36 6.70
N GLN A 107 -27.86 0.45 8.01
CA GLN A 107 -26.89 -0.38 8.72
C GLN A 107 -27.28 -1.86 8.63
N ASP A 108 -26.26 -2.72 8.68
CA ASP A 108 -26.41 -4.19 8.78
C ASP A 108 -27.21 -4.83 7.63
N THR A 109 -27.41 -4.08 6.54
CA THR A 109 -27.98 -4.60 5.29
C THR A 109 -26.94 -5.40 4.51
N PRO A 110 -27.35 -6.40 3.70
CA PRO A 110 -26.43 -7.19 2.88
C PRO A 110 -25.49 -6.33 2.02
N GLU A 111 -26.00 -5.24 1.44
CA GLU A 111 -25.26 -4.31 0.59
C GLU A 111 -24.21 -3.54 1.38
N SER A 112 -24.58 -3.01 2.55
CA SER A 112 -23.65 -2.28 3.41
C SER A 112 -22.52 -3.16 3.93
N LEU A 113 -22.84 -4.39 4.34
CA LEU A 113 -21.88 -5.39 4.80
C LEU A 113 -20.96 -5.84 3.67
N TYR A 114 -21.48 -5.96 2.45
CA TYR A 114 -20.68 -6.33 1.29
C TYR A 114 -19.67 -5.23 0.92
N LEU A 115 -20.10 -3.97 0.86
CA LEU A 115 -19.20 -2.83 0.62
C LEU A 115 -18.15 -2.69 1.72
N GLN A 116 -18.53 -2.92 2.98
CA GLN A 116 -17.60 -2.96 4.09
C GLN A 116 -16.54 -4.04 3.90
N ARG A 117 -16.93 -5.27 3.50
CA ARG A 117 -16.00 -6.37 3.21
C ARG A 117 -15.00 -5.99 2.12
N ILE A 118 -15.46 -5.38 1.02
CA ILE A 118 -14.57 -4.92 -0.07
C ILE A 118 -13.56 -3.90 0.47
N ARG A 119 -14.02 -2.89 1.21
CA ARG A 119 -13.15 -1.85 1.78
C ARG A 119 -12.13 -2.44 2.75
N ASP A 120 -12.59 -3.29 3.67
CA ASP A 120 -11.74 -3.88 4.70
C ASP A 120 -10.66 -4.78 4.06
N GLU A 121 -11.01 -5.49 2.98
CA GLU A 121 -10.05 -6.27 2.19
C GLU A 121 -9.05 -5.37 1.44
N ALA A 122 -9.50 -4.26 0.85
CA ALA A 122 -8.64 -3.27 0.22
C ALA A 122 -7.64 -2.66 1.22
N HIS A 123 -8.12 -2.25 2.39
CA HIS A 123 -7.32 -1.76 3.51
C HIS A 123 -6.31 -2.81 3.99
N ARG A 124 -6.75 -4.05 4.23
CA ARG A 124 -5.88 -5.15 4.64
C ARG A 124 -4.74 -5.35 3.65
N PHE A 125 -5.07 -5.38 2.36
CA PHE A 125 -4.09 -5.56 1.30
C PHE A 125 -3.10 -4.39 1.22
N ALA A 126 -3.59 -3.15 1.29
CA ALA A 126 -2.74 -1.96 1.28
C ALA A 126 -1.79 -1.90 2.50
N ILE A 127 -2.30 -2.12 3.71
CA ILE A 127 -1.50 -2.13 4.95
C ILE A 127 -0.40 -3.19 4.88
N SER A 128 -0.74 -4.40 4.42
CA SER A 128 0.23 -5.49 4.29
C SER A 128 1.38 -5.11 3.33
N TYR A 129 1.04 -4.47 2.20
CA TYR A 129 2.01 -4.02 1.22
C TYR A 129 2.89 -2.88 1.73
N HIS A 130 2.32 -1.86 2.38
CA HIS A 130 3.11 -0.78 2.97
C HIS A 130 4.03 -1.27 4.09
N ARG A 131 3.59 -2.25 4.89
CA ARG A 131 4.47 -2.91 5.87
C ARG A 131 5.62 -3.63 5.20
N GLU A 132 5.37 -4.35 4.12
CA GLU A 132 6.40 -5.06 3.34
C GLU A 132 7.42 -4.09 2.72
N LEU A 133 6.95 -3.01 2.08
CA LEU A 133 7.79 -1.96 1.51
C LEU A 133 8.65 -1.29 2.57
N ARG A 134 8.04 -0.83 3.68
CA ARG A 134 8.79 -0.21 4.78
C ARG A 134 9.85 -1.14 5.36
N ARG A 135 9.55 -2.44 5.47
CA ARG A 135 10.54 -3.43 5.91
C ARG A 135 11.72 -3.49 4.94
N LYS A 136 11.46 -3.53 3.63
CA LYS A 136 12.50 -3.56 2.58
C LYS A 136 13.32 -2.26 2.55
N ASP A 137 12.68 -1.09 2.67
CA ASP A 137 13.36 0.21 2.63
C ASP A 137 14.19 0.48 3.89
N ALA A 138 13.66 0.12 5.07
CA ALA A 138 14.44 0.15 6.30
C ALA A 138 15.68 -0.75 6.17
N MET A 139 15.49 -1.97 5.66
CA MET A 139 16.55 -2.97 5.46
C MET A 139 17.64 -2.48 4.50
N LYS A 140 17.26 -1.72 3.46
CA LYS A 140 18.20 -1.11 2.51
C LYS A 140 18.99 0.05 3.12
N THR A 141 18.30 1.02 3.71
CA THR A 141 18.93 2.22 4.30
C THR A 141 19.81 1.93 5.51
N GLY A 142 19.44 0.95 6.34
CA GLY A 142 20.23 0.60 7.52
C GLY A 142 21.58 -0.06 7.24
N LEU A 143 21.76 -0.68 6.06
CA LEU A 143 22.98 -1.41 5.70
C LEU A 143 23.79 -0.73 4.58
N GLU A 144 23.17 0.07 3.70
CA GLU A 144 23.88 0.78 2.61
C GLU A 144 24.68 1.97 3.12
N ASP A 145 24.24 2.58 4.23
CA ASP A 145 24.89 3.73 4.86
C ASP A 145 26.24 3.38 5.53
N ILE A 146 26.66 2.11 5.54
CA ILE A 146 27.84 1.64 6.27
C ILE A 146 29.00 1.44 5.29
N PRO A 147 30.05 2.27 5.36
CA PRO A 147 31.22 2.16 4.48
C PRO A 147 31.83 0.76 4.53
N GLY A 148 31.93 0.09 3.38
CA GLY A 148 32.53 -1.24 3.23
C GLY A 148 31.55 -2.43 3.27
N ILE A 149 30.25 -2.20 3.55
CA ILE A 149 29.21 -3.22 3.38
C ILE A 149 28.62 -3.10 1.97
N GLY A 150 29.18 -3.86 1.03
CA GLY A 150 28.64 -4.01 -0.33
C GLY A 150 27.41 -4.94 -0.38
N LYS A 151 26.71 -4.92 -1.52
CA LYS A 151 25.46 -5.69 -1.76
C LYS A 151 25.56 -7.19 -1.42
N LYS A 152 26.70 -7.85 -1.68
CA LYS A 152 26.93 -9.27 -1.34
C LYS A 152 26.86 -9.54 0.16
N ARG A 153 27.58 -8.74 0.96
CA ARG A 153 27.62 -8.89 2.43
C ARG A 153 26.29 -8.50 3.06
N GLN A 154 25.63 -7.50 2.48
CA GLN A 154 24.24 -7.19 2.80
C GLN A 154 23.35 -8.41 2.65
N GLN A 155 23.32 -9.01 1.46
CA GLN A 155 22.46 -10.17 1.21
C GLN A 155 22.76 -11.31 2.19
N ALA A 156 24.03 -11.60 2.47
CA ALA A 156 24.43 -12.64 3.43
C ALA A 156 23.91 -12.37 4.87
N LEU A 157 23.99 -11.12 5.35
CA LEU A 157 23.41 -10.73 6.64
C LEU A 157 21.88 -10.88 6.64
N LEU A 158 21.24 -10.54 5.53
CA LEU A 158 19.80 -10.62 5.38
C LEU A 158 19.30 -12.06 5.31
N ASP A 159 20.05 -12.95 4.67
CA ASP A 159 19.73 -14.36 4.57
C ASP A 159 19.82 -15.05 5.94
N ARG A 160 20.86 -14.72 6.73
CA ARG A 160 21.05 -15.26 8.08
C ARG A 160 20.09 -14.68 9.11
N PHE A 161 20.01 -13.36 9.21
CA PHE A 161 19.30 -12.70 10.32
C PHE A 161 17.85 -12.28 9.97
N ARG A 162 17.46 -12.33 8.69
CA ARG A 162 16.10 -12.03 8.15
C ARG A 162 15.60 -10.60 8.32
N THR A 163 16.01 -9.88 9.38
CA THR A 163 15.53 -8.53 9.71
C THR A 163 16.64 -7.67 10.32
N LEU A 164 16.59 -6.36 10.09
CA LEU A 164 17.50 -5.40 10.74
C LEU A 164 17.44 -5.44 12.26
N LYS A 165 16.27 -5.71 12.84
CA LYS A 165 16.14 -5.82 14.30
C LYS A 165 17.00 -6.96 14.83
N LYS A 166 16.97 -8.13 14.15
CA LYS A 166 17.83 -9.26 14.49
C LYS A 166 19.31 -8.97 14.25
N ILE A 167 19.67 -8.25 13.17
CA ILE A 167 21.05 -7.81 12.94
C ILE A 167 21.52 -6.87 14.07
N ARG A 168 20.67 -5.96 14.54
CA ARG A 168 20.99 -5.05 15.66
C ARG A 168 21.15 -5.76 16.99
N SER A 169 20.45 -6.88 17.20
CA SER A 169 20.53 -7.67 18.43
C SER A 169 21.51 -8.83 18.35
N ALA A 170 22.14 -9.05 17.19
CA ALA A 170 23.11 -10.12 16.98
C ALA A 170 24.42 -9.78 17.69
N SER A 171 25.10 -10.81 18.19
CA SER A 171 26.41 -10.64 18.84
C SER A 171 27.48 -10.26 17.81
N THR A 172 28.60 -9.71 18.28
CA THR A 172 29.71 -9.35 17.39
C THR A 172 30.25 -10.59 16.70
N GLU A 173 30.30 -11.72 17.39
CA GLU A 173 30.73 -13.02 16.89
C GLU A 173 29.82 -13.50 15.75
N GLU A 174 28.49 -13.48 15.96
CA GLU A 174 27.51 -13.87 14.95
C GLU A 174 27.58 -13.02 13.68
N LEU A 175 27.81 -11.72 13.83
CA LEU A 175 27.99 -10.81 12.70
C LEU A 175 29.33 -11.07 11.98
N SER A 176 30.39 -11.34 12.74
CA SER A 176 31.74 -11.58 12.23
C SER A 176 31.80 -12.81 11.34
N GLU A 177 31.03 -13.86 11.65
CA GLU A 177 30.90 -15.05 10.79
C GLU A 177 30.41 -14.73 9.37
N VAL A 178 29.68 -13.63 9.19
CA VAL A 178 29.07 -13.27 7.90
C VAL A 178 29.86 -12.21 7.15
N ILE A 179 30.42 -11.22 7.85
CA ILE A 179 31.06 -10.05 7.22
C ILE A 179 32.51 -9.81 7.63
N GLY A 180 33.05 -10.61 8.56
CA GLY A 180 34.37 -10.45 9.17
C GLY A 180 34.38 -9.49 10.36
N GLU A 181 35.30 -9.71 11.30
CA GLU A 181 35.38 -9.01 12.60
C GLU A 181 35.42 -7.49 12.49
N ASN A 182 36.31 -6.97 11.65
CA ASN A 182 36.48 -5.51 11.48
C ASN A 182 35.20 -4.82 10.97
N LEU A 183 34.40 -5.50 10.16
CA LEU A 183 33.14 -4.97 9.65
C LEU A 183 31.99 -5.18 10.64
N ALA A 184 32.00 -6.26 11.41
CA ALA A 184 31.03 -6.52 12.47
C ALA A 184 31.08 -5.46 13.58
N LEU A 185 32.29 -5.09 14.02
CA LEU A 185 32.51 -4.01 15.00
C LEU A 185 31.99 -2.66 14.48
N ARG A 186 32.35 -2.30 13.24
CA ARG A 186 31.87 -1.06 12.59
C ARG A 186 30.35 -1.04 12.42
N LEU A 187 29.76 -2.19 12.08
CA LEU A 187 28.32 -2.35 11.95
C LEU A 187 27.62 -2.13 13.30
N GLN A 188 28.10 -2.75 14.39
CA GLN A 188 27.56 -2.52 15.72
C GLN A 188 27.67 -1.04 16.15
N ASP A 189 28.81 -0.40 15.92
CA ASP A 189 29.02 1.00 16.29
C ASP A 189 28.12 1.96 15.50
N ALA A 190 28.00 1.74 14.18
CA ALA A 190 27.09 2.52 13.33
C ALA A 190 25.62 2.35 13.75
N LEU A 191 25.23 1.14 14.17
CA LEU A 191 23.87 0.83 14.62
C LEU A 191 23.58 1.35 16.03
N LYS A 192 24.58 1.48 16.92
CA LYS A 192 24.45 2.11 18.25
C LYS A 192 24.31 3.63 18.18
N LYS A 193 25.00 4.29 17.23
CA LYS A 193 24.98 5.76 17.06
C LYS A 193 23.69 6.33 16.44
N LYS A 194 22.91 5.53 15.70
CA LYS A 194 21.59 5.95 15.19
C LYS A 194 20.49 5.42 16.13
N PRO A 195 19.94 6.22 17.07
CA PRO A 195 18.77 5.80 17.81
C PRO A 195 17.65 5.47 16.82
N ALA A 196 16.87 4.43 17.13
CA ALA A 196 15.68 4.12 16.35
C ALA A 196 14.84 5.39 16.24
N LYS A 197 14.69 5.93 15.02
CA LYS A 197 13.69 6.95 14.75
C LYS A 197 12.37 6.36 15.26
N LYS A 198 11.84 6.88 16.37
CA LYS A 198 10.51 6.49 16.84
C LYS A 198 9.56 6.81 15.69
N ILE A 199 8.99 5.77 15.10
CA ILE A 199 7.91 5.82 14.10
C ILE A 199 6.61 5.70 14.87
#